data_AF-A0A182WQL8-F1
#
_entry.id   AF-A0A182WQL8-F1
#
_cell.length_a   1.000
_cell.length_b   1.000
_cell.length_c   1.000
_cell.angle_alpha   90.00
_cell.angle_beta   90.00
_cell.angle_gamma   90.00
#
_symmetry.space_group_name_H-M   'P 1'
#
loop_
_entity.id
_entity.type
_entity.pdbx_description
1 polymer ?
#
loop_
_entity_poly.entity_id
_entity_poly.type
_entity_poly.pdbx_seq_one_letter_code
_entity_poly.pdbx_strand_id
1 'polypeptide(L)'
;MVNYATTSGRQERFPRFYDDHDDDRYPRLSRKQQVYRWDTLNGMKWVTYQAKGNIPPSAVVCGTTKRGKLYVGRAEHAGSVTPGFIDPAKNVCFIPWGGKEHAKHACEILCTPGEFVPCVDTNILLQATPAGVSEQGEPLYIGRVNLNGEWVSGKVQRSHNVCYIPLKKEEKFNINFEVFIKSRN
;
A
#
# COMPACT_ATOMS: atom_id res chain seq x y z
N MET A 1 -59.35 10.80 -36.70
CA MET A 1 -58.31 11.64 -36.07
C MET A 1 -57.90 10.98 -34.77
N VAL A 2 -56.61 10.66 -34.68
CA VAL A 2 -55.79 10.37 -33.48
C VAL A 2 -56.13 9.13 -32.63
N ASN A 3 -55.26 8.12 -32.75
CA ASN A 3 -55.04 7.03 -31.79
C ASN A 3 -54.31 7.56 -30.55
N TYR A 4 -54.68 7.09 -29.35
CA TYR A 4 -53.72 6.85 -28.28
C TYR A 4 -54.14 5.63 -27.45
N ALA A 5 -53.36 4.56 -27.59
CA ALA A 5 -53.33 3.45 -26.65
C ALA A 5 -52.57 3.91 -25.39
N THR A 6 -53.13 3.69 -24.20
CA THR A 6 -52.41 3.91 -22.94
C THR A 6 -51.77 2.61 -22.51
N THR A 7 -50.44 2.64 -22.49
CA THR A 7 -49.51 1.54 -22.26
C THR A 7 -49.62 0.97 -20.85
N SER A 8 -49.72 -0.36 -20.78
CA SER A 8 -49.56 -1.18 -19.57
C SER A 8 -48.21 -0.90 -18.89
N GLY A 9 -48.23 -0.68 -17.57
CA GLY A 9 -47.03 -0.54 -16.76
C GLY A 9 -46.15 -1.78 -16.84
N ARG A 10 -44.97 -1.63 -17.44
CA ARG A 10 -43.90 -2.63 -17.41
C ARG A 10 -42.80 -2.08 -16.51
N GLN A 11 -42.74 -2.60 -15.29
CA GLN A 11 -41.65 -2.34 -14.37
C GLN A 11 -40.39 -2.95 -14.99
N GLU A 12 -39.50 -2.12 -15.51
CA GLU A 12 -38.21 -2.56 -16.04
C GLU A 12 -37.41 -3.19 -14.89
N ARG A 13 -37.36 -4.53 -14.89
CA ARG A 13 -36.42 -5.28 -14.06
C ARG A 13 -35.05 -5.06 -14.69
N PHE A 14 -34.30 -4.10 -14.16
CA PHE A 14 -32.86 -4.11 -14.30
C PHE A 14 -32.35 -5.51 -13.92
N PRO A 15 -31.43 -6.10 -14.70
CA PRO A 15 -30.76 -7.31 -14.27
C PRO A 15 -30.12 -6.99 -12.92
N ARG A 16 -30.62 -7.62 -11.85
CA ARG A 16 -29.80 -7.79 -10.66
C ARG A 16 -28.62 -8.60 -11.16
N PHE A 17 -27.48 -7.94 -11.36
CA PHE A 17 -26.21 -8.65 -11.35
C PHE A 17 -26.22 -9.42 -10.05
N TYR A 18 -26.35 -10.74 -10.17
CA TYR A 18 -26.25 -11.63 -9.05
C TYR A 18 -24.91 -11.31 -8.39
N ASP A 19 -24.97 -10.99 -7.10
CA ASP A 19 -23.81 -11.03 -6.22
C ASP A 19 -23.46 -12.52 -6.17
N ASP A 20 -22.64 -12.95 -7.13
CA ASP A 20 -22.24 -14.34 -7.33
C ASP A 20 -21.41 -14.76 -6.12
N HIS A 21 -22.13 -15.24 -5.12
CA HIS A 21 -21.66 -16.07 -4.03
C HIS A 21 -20.59 -15.43 -3.13
N ASP A 22 -21.08 -14.77 -2.07
CA ASP A 22 -20.53 -14.92 -0.72
C ASP A 22 -20.51 -16.42 -0.36
N ASP A 23 -19.48 -17.11 -0.88
CA ASP A 23 -19.21 -18.49 -0.57
C ASP A 23 -18.42 -18.56 0.74
N ASP A 24 -19.13 -18.59 1.87
CA ASP A 24 -18.57 -18.81 3.21
C ASP A 24 -17.82 -20.17 3.33
N ARG A 25 -17.77 -21.01 2.28
CA ARG A 25 -16.96 -22.23 2.24
C ARG A 25 -15.45 -21.96 2.32
N TYR A 26 -14.99 -20.75 2.03
CA TYR A 26 -13.59 -20.36 2.22
C TYR A 26 -13.49 -19.23 3.25
N PRO A 27 -12.87 -19.46 4.43
CA PRO A 27 -12.66 -18.39 5.38
C PRO A 27 -11.86 -17.27 4.69
N ARG A 28 -12.43 -16.04 4.67
CA ARG A 28 -11.74 -14.86 4.16
C ARG A 28 -10.40 -14.75 4.89
N LEU A 29 -9.31 -14.89 4.13
CA LEU A 29 -7.97 -14.73 4.68
C LEU A 29 -7.87 -13.36 5.34
N SER A 30 -7.21 -13.31 6.50
CA SER A 30 -6.88 -12.01 7.07
C SER A 30 -6.01 -11.24 6.08
N ARG A 31 -6.08 -9.91 6.11
CA ARG A 31 -5.28 -9.06 5.22
C ARG A 31 -3.78 -9.29 5.39
N LYS A 32 -3.36 -9.63 6.60
CA LYS A 32 -2.00 -10.09 6.88
C LYS A 32 -1.66 -11.40 6.14
N GLN A 33 -2.54 -12.41 6.18
CA GLN A 33 -2.36 -13.67 5.46
C GLN A 33 -2.34 -13.47 3.93
N GLN A 34 -3.21 -12.60 3.40
CA GLN A 34 -3.22 -12.24 1.99
C GLN A 34 -1.87 -11.66 1.55
N VAL A 35 -1.34 -10.70 2.32
CA VAL A 35 -0.04 -10.08 2.04
C VAL A 35 1.10 -11.09 2.14
N TYR A 36 1.13 -11.97 3.15
CA TYR A 36 2.16 -13.01 3.22
C TYR A 36 2.13 -13.98 2.03
N ARG A 37 0.94 -14.33 1.52
CA ARG A 37 0.83 -15.13 0.30
C ARG A 37 1.41 -14.39 -0.90
N TRP A 38 1.11 -13.11 -1.06
CA TRP A 38 1.72 -12.30 -2.13
C TRP A 38 3.23 -12.18 -1.99
N ASP A 39 3.74 -11.99 -0.77
CA ASP A 39 5.18 -11.94 -0.53
C ASP A 39 5.85 -13.24 -0.96
N THR A 40 5.27 -14.39 -0.59
CA THR A 40 5.78 -15.71 -0.96
C THR A 40 5.78 -15.91 -2.48
N LEU A 41 4.67 -15.59 -3.14
CA LEU A 41 4.54 -15.74 -4.60
C LEU A 41 5.50 -14.84 -5.38
N ASN A 42 5.77 -13.64 -4.87
CA ASN A 42 6.63 -12.67 -5.55
C ASN A 42 8.08 -12.69 -5.03
N GLY A 43 8.41 -13.56 -4.07
CA GLY A 43 9.72 -13.60 -3.42
C GLY A 43 10.10 -12.28 -2.73
N MET A 44 9.14 -11.60 -2.10
CA MET A 44 9.40 -10.45 -1.23
C MET A 44 9.78 -10.95 0.16
N LYS A 45 10.88 -10.46 0.70
CA LYS A 45 11.43 -10.82 2.00
C LYS A 45 11.21 -9.66 2.95
N TRP A 46 10.35 -9.89 3.92
CA TRP A 46 10.09 -9.00 5.04
C TRP A 46 10.58 -9.65 6.32
N VAL A 47 11.21 -8.86 7.18
CA VAL A 47 11.73 -9.32 8.48
C VAL A 47 11.03 -8.52 9.57
N THR A 48 10.62 -9.18 10.66
CA THR A 48 10.07 -8.46 11.81
C THR A 48 11.10 -7.46 12.33
N TYR A 49 10.72 -6.20 12.45
CA TYR A 49 11.57 -5.16 12.99
C TYR A 49 11.51 -5.19 14.53
N GLN A 50 12.68 -5.32 15.16
CA GLN A 50 12.82 -5.30 16.61
C GLN A 50 13.40 -3.96 17.05
N ALA A 51 12.72 -3.28 17.98
CA ALA A 51 13.24 -2.04 18.56
C ALA A 51 14.61 -2.29 19.22
N LYS A 52 15.58 -1.40 18.96
CA LYS A 52 16.99 -1.53 19.38
C LYS A 52 17.73 -2.75 18.82
N GLY A 53 17.11 -3.53 17.92
CA GLY A 53 17.78 -4.58 17.19
C GLY A 53 18.69 -4.04 16.08
N ASN A 54 19.59 -4.88 15.59
CA ASN A 54 20.43 -4.53 14.44
C ASN A 54 19.58 -4.42 13.18
N ILE A 55 19.85 -3.40 12.37
CA ILE A 55 19.23 -3.27 11.04
C ILE A 55 19.82 -4.36 10.13
N PRO A 56 18.97 -5.18 9.45
CA PRO A 56 19.46 -6.17 8.50
C PRO A 56 20.32 -5.51 7.41
N PRO A 57 21.47 -6.10 7.01
CA PRO A 57 22.34 -5.51 5.98
C PRO A 57 21.65 -5.30 4.63
N SER A 58 20.65 -6.12 4.30
CA SER A 58 19.85 -6.04 3.09
C SER A 58 18.64 -5.12 3.19
N ALA A 59 18.49 -4.36 4.29
CA ALA A 59 17.34 -3.50 4.50
C ALA A 59 17.31 -2.36 3.46
N VAL A 60 16.16 -2.18 2.82
CA VAL A 60 15.99 -1.18 1.76
C VAL A 60 15.91 0.23 2.35
N VAL A 61 16.84 1.08 1.97
CA VAL A 61 16.87 2.50 2.35
C VAL A 61 15.88 3.27 1.48
N CYS A 62 14.95 4.00 2.09
CA CYS A 62 13.96 4.79 1.37
C CYS A 62 14.21 6.30 1.43
N GLY A 63 15.08 6.74 2.33
CA GLY A 63 15.46 8.14 2.48
C GLY A 63 16.57 8.31 3.51
N THR A 64 17.08 9.53 3.63
CA THR A 64 18.12 9.90 4.59
C THR A 64 17.74 11.22 5.24
N THR A 65 17.85 11.28 6.56
CA THR A 65 17.67 12.50 7.36
C THR A 65 19.00 12.89 7.99
N LYS A 66 19.04 14.05 8.65
CA LYS A 66 20.20 14.47 9.46
C LYS A 66 20.57 13.48 10.57
N ARG A 67 19.63 12.61 10.99
CA ARG A 67 19.82 11.62 12.06
C ARG A 67 20.23 10.24 11.54
N GLY A 68 20.21 10.02 10.23
CA GLY A 68 20.57 8.75 9.61
C GLY A 68 19.58 8.29 8.53
N LYS A 69 19.77 7.04 8.11
CA LYS A 69 18.98 6.36 7.07
C LYS A 69 17.58 6.01 7.59
N LEU A 70 16.59 6.16 6.72
CA LEU A 70 15.23 5.64 6.88
C LEU A 70 15.08 4.41 6.01
N TYR A 71 14.26 3.46 6.47
CA TYR A 71 14.10 2.17 5.80
C TYR A 71 12.65 1.92 5.41
N VAL A 72 12.42 1.18 4.32
CA VAL A 72 11.07 0.75 3.95
C VAL A 72 10.53 -0.17 5.03
N GLY A 73 9.36 0.18 5.56
CA GLY A 73 8.64 -0.65 6.53
C GLY A 73 7.19 -0.83 6.14
N ARG A 74 6.51 -1.75 6.82
CA ARG A 74 5.06 -1.87 6.78
C ARG A 74 4.51 -2.32 8.13
N ALA A 75 3.25 -1.99 8.40
CA ALA A 75 2.59 -2.38 9.64
C ALA A 75 1.08 -2.55 9.48
N GLU A 76 0.48 -3.33 10.38
CA GLU A 76 -0.97 -3.50 10.47
C GLU A 76 -1.63 -2.29 11.15
N HIS A 77 -2.70 -1.78 10.54
CA HIS A 77 -3.52 -0.72 11.11
C HIS A 77 -4.93 -0.74 10.53
N ALA A 78 -5.94 -0.75 11.40
CA ALA A 78 -7.37 -0.65 11.02
C ALA A 78 -7.80 -1.59 9.87
N GLY A 79 -7.36 -2.87 9.92
CA GLY A 79 -7.70 -3.87 8.90
C GLY A 79 -6.86 -3.78 7.61
N SER A 80 -5.91 -2.86 7.53
CA SER A 80 -4.95 -2.71 6.43
C SER A 80 -3.56 -3.19 6.85
N VAL A 81 -2.76 -3.62 5.87
CA VAL A 81 -1.29 -3.75 6.01
C VAL A 81 -0.67 -2.66 5.15
N THR A 82 -0.10 -1.65 5.79
CA THR A 82 0.24 -0.40 5.10
C THR A 82 1.75 -0.20 5.02
N PRO A 83 2.31 0.02 3.81
CA PRO A 83 3.68 0.46 3.63
C PRO A 83 3.92 1.89 4.17
N GLY A 84 5.13 2.12 4.67
CA GLY A 84 5.59 3.38 5.22
C GLY A 84 7.11 3.38 5.38
N PHE A 85 7.62 4.07 6.40
CA PHE A 85 9.05 4.10 6.68
C PHE A 85 9.36 3.83 8.15
N ILE A 86 10.53 3.26 8.41
CA ILE A 86 11.10 3.05 9.73
C ILE A 86 12.16 4.13 9.99
N ASP A 87 12.05 4.77 11.15
CA ASP A 87 13.06 5.66 11.72
C ASP A 87 13.76 4.91 12.87
N PRO A 88 14.98 4.37 12.65
CA PRO A 88 15.70 3.63 13.68
C PRO A 88 16.05 4.47 14.90
N ALA A 89 16.25 5.79 14.73
CA ALA A 89 16.55 6.68 15.83
C ALA A 89 15.35 6.80 16.80
N LYS A 90 14.13 6.58 16.30
CA LYS A 90 12.90 6.57 17.11
C LYS A 90 12.40 5.17 17.46
N ASN A 91 12.91 4.13 16.80
CA ASN A 91 12.39 2.75 16.88
C ASN A 91 10.89 2.68 16.55
N VAL A 92 10.48 3.39 15.49
CA VAL A 92 9.08 3.52 15.06
C VAL A 92 8.98 3.37 13.56
N CYS A 93 7.98 2.63 13.09
CA CYS A 93 7.49 2.69 11.72
C CYS A 93 6.32 3.69 11.64
N PHE A 94 6.42 4.66 10.74
CA PHE A 94 5.36 5.62 10.44
C PHE A 94 4.63 5.18 9.18
N ILE A 95 3.30 5.06 9.27
CA ILE A 95 2.43 4.68 8.16
C ILE A 95 1.33 5.72 7.93
N PRO A 96 0.92 5.98 6.68
CA PRO A 96 -0.20 6.85 6.36
C PRO A 96 -1.53 6.07 6.28
N TRP A 97 -2.53 6.47 7.07
CA TRP A 97 -3.87 5.88 6.98
C TRP A 97 -4.97 6.83 7.48
N GLY A 98 -6.07 6.93 6.72
CA GLY A 98 -7.30 7.61 7.13
C GLY A 98 -7.11 9.10 7.45
N GLY A 99 -6.29 9.80 6.67
CA GLY A 99 -5.98 11.22 6.89
C GLY A 99 -4.93 11.49 7.96
N LYS A 100 -4.36 10.46 8.60
CA LYS A 100 -3.39 10.62 9.70
C LYS A 100 -2.13 9.78 9.51
N GLU A 101 -1.05 10.24 10.12
CA GLU A 101 0.16 9.44 10.33
C GLU A 101 0.00 8.60 11.61
N HIS A 102 0.41 7.34 11.55
CA HIS A 102 0.36 6.43 12.69
C HIS A 102 1.74 5.87 13.01
N ALA A 103 2.14 6.01 14.27
CA ALA A 103 3.37 5.41 14.80
C ALA A 103 3.11 3.94 15.20
N LYS A 104 3.93 3.03 14.68
CA LYS A 104 3.82 1.58 14.87
C LYS A 104 5.14 1.00 15.36
N HIS A 105 5.08 0.33 16.52
CA HIS A 105 6.23 -0.38 17.08
C HIS A 105 6.32 -1.83 16.59
N ALA A 106 5.18 -2.46 16.32
CA ALA A 106 5.11 -3.75 15.64
C ALA A 106 5.04 -3.52 14.13
N CYS A 107 6.12 -3.83 13.43
CA CYS A 107 6.25 -3.63 12.00
C CYS A 107 7.27 -4.60 11.39
N GLU A 108 7.33 -4.61 10.06
CA GLU A 108 8.29 -5.40 9.28
C GLU A 108 9.15 -4.47 8.44
N ILE A 109 10.41 -4.84 8.22
CA ILE A 109 11.39 -4.14 7.39
C ILE A 109 11.63 -4.90 6.09
N LEU A 110 11.63 -4.19 4.96
CA LEU A 110 11.86 -4.80 3.65
C LEU A 110 13.32 -5.15 3.47
N CYS A 111 13.58 -6.40 3.07
CA CYS A 111 14.91 -6.96 2.85
C CYS A 111 15.11 -7.52 1.43
N THR A 112 14.23 -7.15 0.49
CA THR A 112 14.36 -7.51 -0.93
C THR A 112 15.01 -6.38 -1.71
N PRO A 113 16.08 -6.64 -2.47
CA PRO A 113 16.71 -5.64 -3.33
C PRO A 113 15.75 -5.08 -4.39
N GLY A 114 15.94 -3.81 -4.70
CA GLY A 114 15.17 -3.10 -5.71
C GLY A 114 15.57 -1.63 -5.76
N GLU A 115 14.90 -0.90 -6.62
CA GLU A 115 15.15 0.52 -6.85
C GLU A 115 13.83 1.29 -6.87
N PHE A 116 13.93 2.60 -6.62
CA PHE A 116 12.79 3.50 -6.76
C PHE A 116 12.86 4.17 -8.12
N VAL A 117 11.76 4.06 -8.87
CA VAL A 117 11.65 4.60 -10.23
C VAL A 117 10.53 5.63 -10.27
N PRO A 118 10.73 6.81 -10.91
CA PRO A 118 9.66 7.78 -11.14
C PRO A 118 8.45 7.15 -11.79
N CYS A 119 7.27 7.32 -11.17
CA CYS A 119 6.02 6.77 -11.67
C CYS A 119 5.39 7.73 -12.68
N VAL A 120 5.87 7.69 -13.93
CA VAL A 120 5.39 8.58 -15.00
C VAL A 120 4.22 8.03 -15.81
N ASP A 121 3.97 6.71 -15.74
CA ASP A 121 2.86 6.05 -16.39
C ASP A 121 2.33 4.85 -15.59
N THR A 122 1.21 4.28 -16.04
CA THR A 122 0.57 3.11 -15.41
C THR A 122 1.34 1.81 -15.63
N ASN A 123 2.19 1.71 -16.65
CA ASN A 123 2.97 0.49 -16.95
C ASN A 123 4.05 0.27 -15.88
N ILE A 124 4.62 1.34 -15.32
CA ILE A 124 5.56 1.23 -14.21
C ILE A 124 4.86 0.65 -12.97
N LEU A 125 3.64 1.11 -12.69
CA LEU A 125 2.86 0.55 -11.59
C LEU A 125 2.64 -0.94 -11.79
N LEU A 126 2.31 -1.41 -13.00
CA LEU A 126 2.13 -2.85 -13.28
C LEU A 126 3.36 -3.71 -12.95
N GLN A 127 4.57 -3.15 -13.01
CA GLN A 127 5.81 -3.83 -12.63
C GLN A 127 6.04 -3.84 -11.11
N ALA A 128 5.40 -2.94 -10.36
CA ALA A 128 5.54 -2.87 -8.92
C ALA A 128 4.89 -4.10 -8.24
N THR A 129 5.61 -4.65 -7.27
CA THR A 129 5.12 -5.78 -6.47
C THR A 129 4.25 -5.27 -5.32
N PRO A 130 3.05 -5.86 -5.07
CA PRO A 130 2.27 -5.55 -3.89
C PRO A 130 3.08 -5.70 -2.61
N ALA A 131 2.99 -4.71 -1.73
CA ALA A 131 3.73 -4.64 -0.47
C ALA A 131 2.81 -4.51 0.75
N GLY A 132 1.53 -4.27 0.52
CA GLY A 132 0.49 -4.16 1.51
C GLY A 132 -0.88 -4.34 0.88
N VAL A 133 -1.92 -4.16 1.69
CA VAL A 133 -3.31 -4.26 1.26
C VAL A 133 -4.15 -3.28 2.08
N SER A 134 -5.05 -2.55 1.44
CA SER A 134 -5.98 -1.64 2.12
C SER A 134 -6.98 -2.41 2.98
N GLU A 135 -7.81 -1.71 3.75
CA GLU A 135 -8.94 -2.28 4.48
C GLU A 135 -10.07 -2.79 3.56
N GLN A 136 -10.08 -2.38 2.29
CA GLN A 136 -11.05 -2.86 1.28
C GLN A 136 -10.54 -4.02 0.41
N GLY A 137 -9.25 -4.34 0.47
CA GLY A 137 -8.66 -5.50 -0.21
C GLY A 137 -7.83 -5.10 -1.42
N GLU A 138 -7.72 -3.81 -1.69
CA GLU A 138 -6.90 -3.26 -2.76
C GLU A 138 -5.42 -3.46 -2.44
N PRO A 139 -4.61 -4.00 -3.37
CA PRO A 139 -3.15 -4.02 -3.24
C PRO A 139 -2.57 -2.62 -3.07
N LEU A 140 -1.66 -2.46 -2.10
CA LEU A 140 -0.87 -1.25 -1.88
C LEU A 140 0.58 -1.48 -2.27
N TYR A 141 1.23 -0.45 -2.78
CA TYR A 141 2.63 -0.51 -3.24
C TYR A 141 3.50 0.46 -2.43
N ILE A 142 4.80 0.23 -2.43
CA ILE A 142 5.75 1.13 -1.76
C ILE A 142 6.01 2.31 -2.69
N GLY A 143 5.75 3.52 -2.20
CA GLY A 143 6.12 4.75 -2.87
C GLY A 143 7.03 5.60 -2.01
N ARG A 144 7.68 6.58 -2.64
CA ARG A 144 8.35 7.68 -1.93
C ARG A 144 8.18 9.00 -2.66
N VAL A 145 8.25 10.08 -1.90
CA VAL A 145 8.09 11.45 -2.40
C VAL A 145 9.29 12.26 -1.96
N ASN A 146 9.79 13.10 -2.86
CA ASN A 146 10.82 14.08 -2.54
C ASN A 146 10.16 15.37 -2.01
N LEU A 147 10.46 15.74 -0.77
CA LEU A 147 10.04 16.97 -0.14
C LEU A 147 11.28 17.82 0.12
N ASN A 148 11.56 18.79 -0.76
CA ASN A 148 12.67 19.73 -0.62
C ASN A 148 14.04 19.04 -0.38
N GLY A 149 14.30 17.93 -1.08
CA GLY A 149 15.53 17.14 -0.96
C GLY A 149 15.46 15.99 0.05
N GLU A 150 14.40 15.88 0.85
CA GLU A 150 14.20 14.76 1.78
C GLU A 150 13.22 13.74 1.19
N TRP A 151 13.60 12.46 1.17
CA TRP A 151 12.76 11.38 0.67
C TRP A 151 11.94 10.75 1.80
N VAL A 152 10.62 10.70 1.63
CA VAL A 152 9.67 10.11 2.59
C VAL A 152 8.88 8.99 1.91
N SER A 153 8.89 7.80 2.49
CA SER A 153 8.20 6.63 1.95
C SER A 153 6.80 6.44 2.55
N GLY A 154 5.90 5.85 1.77
CA GLY A 154 4.51 5.66 2.12
C GLY A 154 3.85 4.60 1.24
N LYS A 155 2.53 4.71 1.04
CA LYS A 155 1.74 3.79 0.24
C LYS A 155 1.33 4.44 -1.09
N VAL A 156 1.47 3.71 -2.18
CA VAL A 156 0.80 4.03 -3.45
C VAL A 156 -0.48 3.24 -3.50
N GLN A 157 -1.58 3.94 -3.77
CA GLN A 157 -2.89 3.35 -3.98
C GLN A 157 -3.29 3.59 -5.44
N ARG A 158 -3.33 2.52 -6.23
CA ARG A 158 -3.47 2.62 -7.69
C ARG A 158 -4.82 3.20 -8.09
N SER A 159 -5.89 2.80 -7.41
CA SER A 159 -7.25 3.30 -7.66
C SER A 159 -7.38 4.82 -7.46
N HIS A 160 -6.57 5.40 -6.58
CA HIS A 160 -6.55 6.84 -6.29
C HIS A 160 -5.51 7.59 -7.12
N ASN A 161 -4.63 6.88 -7.83
CA ASN A 161 -3.54 7.45 -8.63
C ASN A 161 -2.61 8.41 -7.86
N VAL A 162 -2.33 8.10 -6.58
CA VAL A 162 -1.47 8.91 -5.70
C VAL A 162 -0.60 8.07 -4.78
N CYS A 163 0.48 8.69 -4.29
CA CYS A 163 1.26 8.22 -3.15
C CYS A 163 0.89 9.00 -1.89
N TYR A 164 0.43 8.30 -0.86
CA TYR A 164 0.22 8.85 0.47
C TYR A 164 1.45 8.66 1.32
N ILE A 165 1.88 9.72 2.01
CA ILE A 165 3.02 9.70 2.93
C ILE A 165 2.61 10.17 4.34
N PRO A 166 3.23 9.63 5.40
CA PRO A 166 3.10 10.21 6.74
C PRO A 166 3.96 11.46 6.84
N LEU A 167 3.36 12.61 7.17
CA LEU A 167 4.09 13.85 7.37
C LEU A 167 3.44 14.72 8.45
N LYS A 168 4.21 15.06 9.50
CA LYS A 168 3.79 15.99 10.56
C LYS A 168 2.45 15.60 11.20
N LYS A 169 2.27 14.30 11.51
CA LYS A 169 1.04 13.71 12.10
C LYS A 169 -0.16 13.60 11.13
N GLU A 170 -0.01 14.00 9.88
CA GLU A 170 -1.04 13.91 8.84
C GLU A 170 -0.66 12.88 7.78
N GLU A 171 -1.67 12.38 7.05
CA GLU A 171 -1.47 11.69 5.78
C GLU A 171 -1.57 12.70 4.64
N LYS A 172 -0.54 12.78 3.79
CA LYS A 172 -0.53 13.68 2.62
C LYS A 172 -0.43 12.90 1.34
N PHE A 173 -1.31 13.21 0.38
CA PHE A 173 -1.25 12.64 -0.96
C PHE A 173 -0.31 13.45 -1.86
N ASN A 174 0.33 12.77 -2.79
CA ASN A 174 1.21 13.35 -3.80
C ASN A 174 1.01 12.64 -5.13
N ILE A 175 0.90 13.42 -6.21
CA ILE A 175 0.77 12.90 -7.58
C ILE A 175 2.13 12.56 -8.20
N ASN A 176 3.20 13.26 -7.77
CA ASN A 176 4.56 13.03 -8.24
C ASN A 176 5.28 12.18 -7.18
N PHE A 177 5.61 10.95 -7.54
CA PHE A 177 6.27 10.01 -6.64
C PHE A 177 7.12 9.02 -7.43
N GLU A 178 8.01 8.35 -6.71
CA GLU A 178 8.69 7.17 -7.19
C GLU A 178 8.06 5.92 -6.57
N VAL A 179 7.98 4.84 -7.33
CA VAL A 179 7.51 3.53 -6.86
C VAL A 179 8.67 2.57 -6.76
N PHE A 180 8.66 1.72 -5.74
CA PHE A 180 9.68 0.69 -5.56
C PHE A 180 9.43 -0.47 -6.54
N ILE A 181 10.44 -0.77 -7.35
CA ILE A 181 10.50 -1.91 -8.24
C ILE A 181 11.54 -2.89 -7.71
N LYS A 182 11.09 -4.11 -7.41
CA LYS A 182 11.98 -5.20 -6.99
C LYS A 182 12.94 -5.54 -8.14
N SER A 183 14.21 -5.78 -7.81
CA SER A 183 15.21 -6.27 -8.78
C SER A 183 14.83 -7.67 -9.28
N ARG A 184 15.02 -7.91 -10.59
CA ARG A 184 14.92 -9.25 -11.16
C ARG A 184 16.12 -10.07 -10.67
N ASN A 185 15.85 -11.23 -10.10
CA ASN A 185 16.88 -12.24 -9.83
C ASN A 185 17.16 -13.05 -11.09
#